data_AF-A0A9W6T9E2-F1
#
_entry.id   AF-A0A9W6T9E2-F1
#
_cell.length_a   1.000
_cell.length_b   1.000
_cell.length_c   1.000
_cell.angle_alpha   90.00
_cell.angle_beta   90.00
_cell.angle_gamma   90.00
#
_symmetry.space_group_name_H-M   'P 1'
#
loop_
_entity.id
_entity.type
_entity.pdbx_description
1 polymer ?
#
loop_
_entity_poly.entity_id
_entity_poly.type
_entity_poly.pdbx_seq_one_letter_code
_entity_poly.pdbx_strand_id
1 'polypeptide(L)'
;MFFYNDKPEKFEEAILPEQIEFVNHIYKTTADKPYLLLAYMHVLYLALFAGGRLMKSQVCRSLYLFPQVEGKSFEDIVTLGSNFYNFDTDDNESLRIIYKRDYELNTRNFLTEAEKQEIIDEAQYIFQMNATCVKEIENHNIKKIQSKLSYQIITKGYYVVLGLLMLFACYFLKRIAVHLLF
;
A
#
# COMPACT_ATOMS: atom_id res chain seq x y z
N MET A 1 -5.91 -6.12 -13.90
CA MET A 1 -6.96 -6.96 -13.31
C MET A 1 -6.48 -8.21 -12.57
N PHE A 2 -5.28 -8.74 -12.86
CA PHE A 2 -4.73 -9.99 -12.30
C PHE A 2 -5.04 -10.26 -10.80
N PHE A 3 -4.78 -9.29 -9.91
CA PHE A 3 -5.05 -9.42 -8.47
C PHE A 3 -6.53 -9.58 -8.08
N TYR A 4 -7.45 -9.31 -9.00
CA TYR A 4 -8.88 -9.34 -8.78
C TYR A 4 -9.58 -10.46 -9.56
N ASN A 5 -8.84 -11.39 -10.19
CA ASN A 5 -9.37 -12.45 -11.06
C ASN A 5 -10.25 -11.90 -12.20
N ASP A 6 -9.79 -10.83 -12.84
CA ASP A 6 -10.50 -10.18 -13.95
C ASP A 6 -11.93 -9.70 -13.61
N LYS A 7 -12.14 -9.38 -12.32
CA LYS A 7 -13.40 -8.82 -11.81
C LYS A 7 -13.29 -7.30 -11.60
N PRO A 8 -13.75 -6.48 -12.56
CA PRO A 8 -13.69 -5.02 -12.49
C PRO A 8 -14.35 -4.43 -11.26
N GLU A 9 -15.49 -5.00 -10.89
CA GLU A 9 -16.35 -4.51 -9.80
C GLU A 9 -15.65 -4.48 -8.44
N LYS A 10 -14.48 -5.13 -8.31
CA LYS A 10 -13.69 -5.15 -7.08
C LYS A 10 -12.75 -3.95 -6.91
N PHE A 11 -12.50 -3.18 -7.96
CA PHE A 11 -11.52 -2.09 -7.93
C PHE A 11 -11.88 -0.86 -8.78
N GLU A 12 -12.90 -0.94 -9.64
CA GLU A 12 -13.34 0.21 -10.44
C GLU A 12 -13.86 1.37 -9.59
N GLU A 13 -14.54 1.06 -8.48
CA GLU A 13 -14.99 2.07 -7.52
C GLU A 13 -13.95 2.23 -6.41
N ALA A 14 -13.33 3.40 -6.36
CA ALA A 14 -12.43 3.76 -5.28
C ALA A 14 -13.22 3.91 -3.97
N ILE A 15 -12.77 3.23 -2.91
CA ILE A 15 -13.44 3.21 -1.60
C ILE A 15 -12.69 3.98 -0.51
N LEU A 16 -11.47 4.41 -0.82
CA LEU A 16 -10.52 4.97 0.13
C LEU A 16 -10.54 6.51 0.00
N PRO A 17 -11.12 7.25 0.96
CA PRO A 17 -11.36 8.69 0.83
C PRO A 17 -10.10 9.52 0.58
N GLU A 18 -8.95 9.22 1.21
CA GLU A 18 -7.72 10.02 1.00
C GLU A 18 -7.21 9.85 -0.44
N GLN A 19 -7.35 8.65 -1.02
CA GLN A 19 -7.00 8.40 -2.42
C GLN A 19 -7.95 9.10 -3.39
N ILE A 20 -9.26 9.10 -3.09
CA ILE A 20 -10.27 9.80 -3.89
C ILE A 20 -9.99 11.31 -3.87
N GLU A 21 -9.74 11.87 -2.68
CA GLU A 21 -9.39 13.28 -2.52
C GLU A 21 -8.10 13.62 -3.26
N PHE A 22 -7.07 12.78 -3.14
CA PHE A 22 -5.81 13.00 -3.84
C PHE A 22 -6.01 13.02 -5.36
N VAL A 23 -6.72 12.04 -5.93
CA VAL A 23 -7.02 12.01 -7.38
C VAL A 23 -7.83 13.23 -7.82
N ASN A 24 -8.83 13.65 -7.03
CA ASN A 24 -9.60 14.85 -7.33
C ASN A 24 -8.75 16.12 -7.29
N HIS A 25 -7.79 16.22 -6.36
CA HIS A 25 -6.82 17.29 -6.34
C HIS A 25 -6.00 17.32 -7.63
N ILE A 26 -5.48 16.18 -8.10
CA ILE A 26 -4.74 16.09 -9.38
C ILE A 26 -5.58 16.65 -10.52
N TYR A 27 -6.83 16.18 -10.67
CA TYR A 27 -7.70 16.64 -11.74
C TYR A 27 -7.95 18.14 -11.68
N LYS A 28 -8.21 18.67 -10.49
CA LYS A 28 -8.48 20.09 -10.29
C LYS A 28 -7.25 20.96 -10.55
N THR A 29 -6.12 20.65 -9.91
CA THR A 29 -4.93 21.50 -10.00
C THR A 29 -4.30 21.47 -11.38
N THR A 30 -4.32 20.33 -12.06
CA THR A 30 -3.73 20.21 -13.40
C THR A 30 -4.64 20.74 -14.51
N ALA A 31 -5.94 20.84 -14.28
CA ALA A 31 -6.85 21.56 -15.18
C ALA A 31 -6.53 23.07 -15.19
N ASP A 32 -6.28 23.65 -14.02
CA ASP A 32 -5.95 25.08 -13.89
C ASP A 32 -4.48 25.37 -14.24
N LYS A 33 -3.56 24.47 -13.85
CA LYS A 33 -2.11 24.61 -13.98
C LYS A 33 -1.47 23.33 -14.53
N PRO A 34 -1.53 23.09 -15.85
CA PRO A 34 -1.08 21.83 -16.45
C PRO A 34 0.39 21.48 -16.20
N TYR A 35 1.26 22.49 -16.03
CA TYR A 35 2.69 22.27 -15.73
C TYR A 35 2.93 21.57 -14.39
N LEU A 36 1.97 21.59 -13.47
CA LEU A 36 2.08 20.85 -12.20
C LEU A 36 2.15 19.33 -12.40
N LEU A 37 1.75 18.80 -13.56
CA LEU A 37 2.00 17.41 -13.94
C LEU A 37 3.49 17.02 -13.84
N LEU A 38 4.40 17.98 -14.00
CA LEU A 38 5.83 17.77 -13.84
C LEU A 38 6.19 17.32 -12.41
N ALA A 39 5.48 17.80 -11.38
CA ALA A 39 5.67 17.33 -10.00
C ALA A 39 5.34 15.82 -9.87
N TYR A 40 4.25 15.36 -10.48
CA TYR A 40 3.84 13.96 -10.49
C TYR A 40 4.80 13.08 -11.31
N MET A 41 5.22 13.59 -12.47
CA MET A 41 6.27 13.01 -13.31
C MET A 41 7.58 12.81 -12.53
N HIS A 42 7.96 13.76 -11.69
CA HIS A 42 9.16 13.65 -10.87
C HIS A 42 8.96 12.70 -9.68
N VAL A 43 7.93 12.89 -8.86
CA VAL A 43 7.79 12.15 -7.60
C VAL A 43 7.36 10.70 -7.83
N LEU A 44 6.45 10.45 -8.77
CA LEU A 44 5.91 9.10 -9.00
C LEU A 44 6.75 8.29 -9.99
N TYR A 45 7.02 8.82 -11.19
CA TYR A 45 7.67 8.03 -12.25
C TYR A 45 9.18 7.91 -12.08
N LEU A 46 9.89 9.00 -11.72
CA LEU A 46 11.33 8.92 -11.50
C LEU A 46 11.67 8.00 -10.31
N ALA A 47 10.80 7.95 -9.29
CA ALA A 47 10.91 7.01 -8.19
C ALA A 47 10.77 5.55 -8.64
N LEU A 48 9.90 5.25 -9.60
CA LEU A 48 9.78 3.90 -10.16
C LEU A 48 11.05 3.49 -10.93
N PHE A 49 11.64 4.40 -11.70
CA PHE A 49 12.90 4.12 -12.40
C PHE A 49 14.08 3.85 -11.46
N ALA A 50 14.12 4.53 -10.31
CA ALA A 50 15.22 4.40 -9.35
C ALA A 50 15.00 3.27 -8.33
N GLY A 51 13.92 3.38 -7.53
CA GLY A 51 13.62 2.51 -6.39
C GLY A 51 12.68 1.35 -6.72
N GLY A 52 12.03 1.35 -7.89
CA GLY A 52 11.09 0.30 -8.30
C GLY A 52 11.70 -1.09 -8.32
N ARG A 53 12.99 -1.22 -8.66
CA ARG A 53 13.71 -2.52 -8.63
C ARG A 53 13.76 -3.14 -7.23
N LEU A 54 14.01 -2.33 -6.20
CA LEU A 54 14.07 -2.79 -4.83
C LEU A 54 12.67 -3.19 -4.33
N MET A 55 11.66 -2.36 -4.58
CA MET A 55 10.28 -2.67 -4.21
C MET A 55 9.75 -3.89 -4.94
N LYS A 56 10.03 -4.04 -6.24
CA LYS A 56 9.72 -5.26 -7.01
C LYS A 56 10.29 -6.50 -6.32
N SER A 57 11.57 -6.48 -5.95
CA SER A 57 12.20 -7.61 -5.25
C SER A 57 11.50 -7.97 -3.93
N GLN A 58 11.08 -6.98 -3.14
CA GLN A 58 10.32 -7.23 -1.91
C GLN A 58 8.93 -7.80 -2.17
N VAL A 59 8.22 -7.23 -3.14
CA VAL A 59 6.89 -7.68 -3.58
C VAL A 59 6.95 -9.12 -4.08
N CYS A 60 7.93 -9.47 -4.93
CA CYS A 60 8.12 -10.83 -5.44
C CYS A 60 8.44 -11.86 -4.36
N ARG A 61 9.06 -11.46 -3.24
CA ARG A 61 9.34 -12.34 -2.09
C ARG A 61 8.12 -12.56 -1.20
N SER A 62 7.07 -11.77 -1.34
CA SER A 62 5.86 -11.91 -0.54
C SER A 62 5.01 -13.08 -1.05
N LEU A 63 5.26 -14.27 -0.50
CA LEU A 63 4.63 -15.54 -0.90
C LEU A 63 3.08 -15.50 -0.87
N TYR A 64 2.48 -14.63 -0.06
CA TYR A 64 1.03 -14.56 0.13
C TYR A 64 0.35 -13.41 -0.62
N LEU A 65 1.11 -12.64 -1.40
CA LEU A 65 0.55 -11.48 -2.10
C LEU A 65 -0.11 -11.85 -3.43
N PHE A 66 0.43 -12.83 -4.14
CA PHE A 66 -0.01 -13.15 -5.50
C PHE A 66 -1.17 -14.16 -5.51
N PRO A 67 -2.20 -13.95 -6.34
CA PRO A 67 -3.26 -14.93 -6.53
C PRO A 67 -2.68 -16.20 -7.19
N GLN A 68 -3.17 -17.36 -6.77
CA GLN A 68 -2.89 -18.62 -7.45
C GLN A 68 -3.83 -18.75 -8.65
N VAL A 69 -3.26 -18.96 -9.82
CA VAL A 69 -4.00 -19.08 -11.08
C VAL A 69 -3.68 -20.43 -11.71
N GLU A 70 -4.73 -21.22 -11.98
CA GLU A 70 -4.60 -22.54 -12.59
C GLU A 70 -3.90 -22.44 -13.96
N GLY A 71 -2.98 -23.37 -14.22
CA GLY A 71 -2.24 -23.44 -15.49
C GLY A 71 -1.15 -22.38 -15.67
N LYS A 72 -0.85 -21.54 -14.67
CA LYS A 72 0.27 -20.59 -14.71
C LYS A 72 1.40 -21.04 -13.81
N SER A 73 2.63 -20.89 -14.30
CA SER A 73 3.81 -21.11 -13.46
C SER A 73 3.94 -20.00 -12.42
N PHE A 74 4.72 -20.23 -11.36
CA PHE A 74 5.04 -19.19 -10.38
C PHE A 74 5.73 -17.98 -11.05
N GLU A 75 6.56 -18.22 -12.06
CA GLU A 75 7.25 -17.17 -12.81
C GLU A 75 6.27 -16.29 -13.60
N ASP A 76 5.25 -16.89 -14.23
CA ASP A 76 4.18 -16.15 -14.91
C ASP A 76 3.38 -15.29 -13.93
N ILE A 77 3.07 -15.85 -12.76
CA ILE A 77 2.33 -15.17 -11.69
C ILE A 77 3.11 -13.95 -11.18
N VAL A 78 4.40 -14.11 -10.92
CA VAL A 78 5.28 -13.01 -10.49
C VAL A 78 5.41 -11.95 -11.57
N THR A 79 5.53 -12.34 -12.84
CA THR A 79 5.63 -11.41 -13.98
C THR A 79 4.35 -10.58 -14.12
N LEU A 80 3.18 -11.22 -14.08
CA LEU A 80 1.88 -10.56 -14.15
C LEU A 80 1.62 -9.66 -12.95
N GLY A 81 1.97 -10.11 -11.74
CA GLY A 81 1.73 -9.38 -10.50
C GLY A 81 2.73 -8.26 -10.21
N SER A 82 3.87 -8.22 -10.91
CA SER A 82 4.88 -7.17 -10.76
C SER A 82 4.99 -6.23 -11.96
N ASN A 83 4.03 -6.30 -12.89
CA ASN A 83 4.02 -5.52 -14.13
C ASN A 83 4.08 -4.01 -13.92
N PHE A 84 3.57 -3.49 -12.80
CA PHE A 84 3.68 -2.08 -12.41
C PHE A 84 5.14 -1.57 -12.34
N TYR A 85 6.10 -2.46 -12.08
CA TYR A 85 7.52 -2.13 -12.02
C TYR A 85 8.28 -2.44 -13.32
N ASN A 86 7.59 -2.91 -14.36
CA ASN A 86 8.19 -3.27 -15.65
C ASN A 86 7.82 -2.21 -16.68
N PHE A 87 8.84 -1.55 -17.23
CA PHE A 87 8.69 -0.64 -18.35
C PHE A 87 8.98 -1.38 -19.65
N ASP A 88 8.19 -1.11 -20.68
CA ASP A 88 8.36 -1.67 -22.02
C ASP A 88 9.54 -0.98 -22.72
N THR A 89 10.76 -1.38 -22.32
CA THR A 89 12.01 -0.84 -22.83
C THR A 89 13.14 -1.87 -22.68
N ASP A 90 14.04 -1.89 -23.65
CA ASP A 90 15.21 -2.77 -23.64
C ASP A 90 16.22 -2.38 -22.54
N ASP A 91 16.29 -1.09 -22.17
CA ASP A 91 17.21 -0.58 -21.15
C ASP A 91 16.56 0.46 -20.23
N ASN A 92 16.19 -0.01 -19.04
CA ASN A 92 15.59 0.82 -17.99
C ASN A 92 16.54 1.90 -17.46
N GLU A 93 17.86 1.68 -17.49
CA GLU A 93 18.82 2.68 -17.01
C GLU A 93 18.97 3.82 -18.04
N SER A 94 19.04 3.47 -19.33
CA SER A 94 19.00 4.47 -20.41
C SER A 94 17.70 5.28 -20.38
N LEU A 95 16.54 4.63 -20.19
CA LEU A 95 15.25 5.32 -20.03
C LEU A 95 15.31 6.35 -18.88
N ARG A 96 15.83 5.94 -17.72
CA ARG A 96 15.98 6.82 -16.56
C ARG A 96 16.87 8.03 -16.84
N ILE A 97 18.01 7.81 -17.49
CA ILE A 97 18.98 8.87 -17.81
C ILE A 97 18.35 9.88 -18.78
N ILE A 98 17.73 9.40 -19.85
CA ILE A 98 17.07 10.24 -20.86
C ILE A 98 15.93 11.03 -20.22
N TYR A 99 15.06 10.36 -19.46
CA TYR A 99 13.95 11.00 -18.77
C TYR A 99 14.42 12.11 -17.83
N LYS A 100 15.45 11.85 -17.01
CA LYS A 100 15.98 12.85 -16.07
C LYS A 100 16.57 14.05 -16.81
N ARG A 101 17.35 13.81 -17.87
CA ARG A 101 17.95 14.87 -18.69
C ARG A 101 16.85 15.74 -19.30
N ASP A 102 15.86 15.12 -19.93
CA ASP A 102 14.81 15.84 -20.65
C ASP A 102 13.90 16.58 -19.67
N TYR A 103 13.59 15.99 -18.51
CA TYR A 103 12.87 16.67 -17.43
C TYR A 103 13.62 17.93 -16.97
N GLU A 104 14.93 17.84 -16.71
CA GLU A 104 15.75 18.98 -16.28
C GLU A 104 15.81 20.08 -17.37
N LEU A 105 16.03 19.71 -18.62
CA LEU A 105 16.09 20.66 -19.73
C LEU A 105 14.76 21.38 -19.93
N ASN A 106 13.64 20.65 -19.86
CA ASN A 106 12.31 21.23 -20.05
C ASN A 106 11.95 22.16 -18.88
N THR A 107 12.20 21.73 -17.64
CA THR A 107 11.90 22.55 -16.46
C THR A 107 12.82 23.78 -16.35
N ARG A 108 14.09 23.69 -16.76
CA ARG A 108 15.01 24.83 -16.72
C ARG A 108 14.64 25.92 -17.72
N ASN A 109 14.33 25.54 -18.96
CA ASN A 109 14.26 26.47 -20.09
C ASN A 109 12.86 27.04 -20.35
N PHE A 110 11.80 26.34 -19.94
CA PHE A 110 10.42 26.67 -20.34
C PHE A 110 9.49 27.06 -19.19
N LEU A 111 10.03 27.16 -17.96
CA LEU A 111 9.26 27.57 -16.79
C LEU A 111 9.82 28.85 -16.19
N THR A 112 8.92 29.70 -15.72
CA THR A 112 9.23 30.84 -14.85
C THR A 112 9.67 30.35 -13.47
N GLU A 113 10.36 31.20 -12.71
CA GLU A 113 10.76 30.88 -11.33
C GLU A 113 9.56 30.65 -10.41
N ALA A 114 8.44 31.32 -10.66
CA ALA A 114 7.19 31.09 -9.93
C ALA A 114 6.63 29.69 -10.20
N GLU A 115 6.53 29.27 -11.47
CA GLU A 115 6.06 27.91 -11.82
C GLU A 115 6.98 26.82 -11.27
N LYS A 116 8.30 27.05 -11.27
CA LYS A 116 9.27 26.13 -10.64
C LYS A 116 9.00 25.99 -9.15
N GLN A 117 8.73 27.08 -8.45
CA GLN A 117 8.40 27.04 -7.03
C GLN A 117 7.09 26.27 -6.80
N GLU A 118 6.07 26.52 -7.61
CA GLU A 118 4.79 25.80 -7.48
C GLU A 118 4.92 24.29 -7.76
N ILE A 119 5.80 23.88 -8.69
CA ILE A 119 6.12 22.46 -8.91
C ILE A 119 6.81 21.86 -7.68
N ILE A 120 7.70 22.61 -7.02
CA ILE A 120 8.37 22.14 -5.79
C ILE A 120 7.33 21.99 -4.66
N ASP A 121 6.43 22.96 -4.51
CA ASP A 121 5.38 22.93 -3.48
C ASP A 121 4.41 21.77 -3.72
N GLU A 122 3.97 21.57 -4.97
CA GLU A 122 3.14 20.43 -5.37
C GLU A 122 3.88 19.10 -5.16
N ALA A 123 5.19 19.02 -5.43
CA ALA A 123 5.98 17.83 -5.17
C ALA A 123 6.03 17.48 -3.67
N GLN A 124 6.16 18.48 -2.78
CA GLN A 124 6.10 18.27 -1.33
C GLN A 124 4.72 17.74 -0.91
N TYR A 125 3.65 18.32 -1.45
CA TYR A 125 2.28 17.85 -1.23
C TYR A 125 2.11 16.38 -1.68
N ILE A 126 2.60 16.02 -2.87
CA ILE A 126 2.54 14.64 -3.39
C ILE A 126 3.25 13.65 -2.45
N PHE A 127 4.41 14.02 -1.90
CA PHE A 127 5.10 13.16 -0.92
C PHE A 127 4.26 12.95 0.34
N GLN A 128 3.63 14.01 0.86
CA GLN A 128 2.74 13.92 2.01
C GLN A 128 1.50 13.07 1.72
N MET A 129 0.87 13.24 0.55
CA MET A 129 -0.30 12.46 0.16
C MET A 129 0.03 11.00 -0.08
N ASN A 130 1.20 10.68 -0.65
CA ASN A 130 1.65 9.29 -0.77
C ASN A 130 1.76 8.61 0.60
N ALA A 131 2.34 9.29 1.60
CA ALA A 131 2.41 8.78 2.97
C ALA A 131 1.02 8.60 3.59
N THR A 132 0.13 9.56 3.36
CA THR A 132 -1.26 9.54 3.86
C THR A 132 -2.05 8.37 3.25
N CYS A 133 -1.98 8.18 1.93
CA CYS A 133 -2.61 7.06 1.23
C CYS A 133 -2.11 5.70 1.73
N VAL A 134 -0.79 5.56 1.94
CA VAL A 134 -0.22 4.33 2.51
C VAL A 134 -0.74 4.10 3.93
N LYS A 135 -0.84 5.15 4.75
CA LYS A 135 -1.37 5.05 6.11
C LYS A 135 -2.84 4.67 6.13
N GLU A 136 -3.62 5.18 5.18
CA GLU A 136 -5.03 4.83 5.02
C GLU A 136 -5.20 3.35 4.68
N ILE A 137 -4.40 2.82 3.75
CA ILE A 137 -4.38 1.38 3.41
C ILE A 137 -4.05 0.54 4.65
N GLU A 138 -3.03 0.94 5.41
CA GLU A 138 -2.66 0.27 6.66
C GLU A 138 -3.84 0.22 7.63
N ASN A 139 -4.46 1.38 7.89
CA ASN A 139 -5.60 1.49 8.79
C ASN A 139 -6.80 0.65 8.33
N HIS A 140 -7.11 0.67 7.03
CA HIS A 140 -8.16 -0.15 6.43
C HIS A 140 -7.89 -1.65 6.65
N ASN A 141 -6.66 -2.09 6.36
CA ASN A 141 -6.26 -3.48 6.51
C ASN A 141 -6.26 -3.94 7.97
N ILE A 142 -5.77 -3.12 8.90
CA ILE A 142 -5.78 -3.42 10.34
C ILE A 142 -7.22 -3.57 10.83
N LYS A 143 -8.12 -2.64 10.51
CA LYS A 143 -9.54 -2.73 10.89
C LYS A 143 -10.16 -4.02 10.36
N LYS A 144 -9.88 -4.37 9.10
CA LYS A 144 -10.37 -5.61 8.48
C LYS A 144 -9.82 -6.85 9.18
N ILE A 145 -8.54 -6.89 9.53
CA ILE A 145 -7.92 -8.00 10.29
C ILE A 145 -8.56 -8.12 11.69
N GLN A 146 -8.71 -7.01 12.40
CA GLN A 146 -9.27 -6.98 13.76
C GLN A 146 -10.74 -7.41 13.82
N SER A 147 -11.49 -7.19 12.74
CA SER A 147 -12.88 -7.65 12.64
C SER A 147 -13.03 -9.18 12.51
N LYS A 148 -11.96 -9.90 12.15
CA LYS A 148 -12.03 -11.36 12.00
C LYS A 148 -12.14 -12.06 13.36
N LEU A 149 -13.06 -13.01 13.45
CA LEU A 149 -13.26 -13.83 14.65
C LEU A 149 -11.98 -14.57 15.08
N SER A 150 -11.19 -15.07 14.13
CA SER A 150 -9.90 -15.73 14.42
C SER A 150 -8.92 -14.81 15.14
N TYR A 151 -8.85 -13.54 14.74
CA TYR A 151 -8.01 -12.55 15.41
C TYR A 151 -8.50 -12.31 16.84
N GLN A 152 -9.81 -12.17 17.04
CA GLN A 152 -10.39 -11.98 18.38
C GLN A 152 -10.16 -13.20 19.28
N ILE A 153 -10.26 -14.43 18.75
CA ILE A 153 -9.98 -15.66 19.50
C ILE A 153 -8.50 -15.75 19.88
N ILE A 154 -7.57 -15.47 18.96
CA ILE A 154 -6.14 -15.54 19.27
C ILE A 154 -5.75 -14.47 20.30
N THR A 155 -6.24 -13.24 20.13
CA THR A 155 -5.86 -12.11 20.99
C THR A 155 -6.60 -12.06 22.32
N LYS A 156 -7.83 -12.60 22.41
CA LYS A 156 -8.66 -12.55 23.63
C LYS A 156 -8.97 -13.92 24.23
N GLY A 157 -8.65 -15.02 23.53
CA GLY A 157 -8.94 -16.39 24.00
C GLY A 157 -8.20 -16.75 25.29
N TYR A 158 -7.05 -16.14 25.56
CA TYR A 158 -6.34 -16.34 26.83
C TYR A 158 -7.15 -15.87 28.05
N TYR A 159 -8.03 -14.88 27.91
CA TYR A 159 -8.94 -14.47 28.99
C TYR A 159 -9.95 -15.56 29.34
N VAL A 160 -10.41 -16.32 28.34
CA VAL A 160 -11.29 -17.47 28.56
C VAL A 160 -10.55 -18.57 29.30
N VAL A 161 -9.31 -18.86 28.90
CA VAL A 161 -8.44 -19.83 29.60
C VAL A 161 -8.18 -19.41 31.04
N LEU A 162 -7.83 -18.13 31.28
CA LEU A 162 -7.65 -17.59 32.63
C LEU A 162 -8.92 -17.70 33.48
N GLY A 163 -10.09 -17.40 32.89
CA GLY A 163 -11.38 -17.56 33.57
C GLY A 163 -11.66 -19.00 33.98
N LEU A 164 -11.39 -19.97 33.09
CA LEU A 164 -11.53 -21.40 33.40
C LEU A 164 -10.56 -21.85 34.49
N LEU A 165 -9.31 -21.39 34.47
CA LEU A 165 -8.32 -21.68 35.50
C LEU A 165 -8.73 -21.11 36.87
N MET A 166 -9.27 -19.88 36.91
CA MET A 166 -9.79 -19.30 38.15
C MET A 166 -10.98 -20.11 38.69
N LEU A 167 -11.93 -20.50 37.84
CA LEU A 167 -13.06 -21.34 38.24
C LEU A 167 -12.59 -22.69 38.81
N PHE A 168 -11.60 -23.30 38.16
CA PHE A 168 -11.00 -24.54 38.63
C PHE A 168 -10.31 -24.34 39.99
N ALA A 169 -9.52 -23.28 40.16
CA ALA A 169 -8.90 -22.95 41.44
C ALA A 169 -9.94 -22.74 42.55
N CYS A 170 -11.01 -21.98 42.29
CA CYS A 170 -12.11 -21.77 43.23
C CYS A 170 -12.81 -23.09 43.60
N TYR A 171 -13.02 -23.99 42.64
CA TYR A 171 -13.61 -25.30 42.90
C TYR A 171 -12.74 -26.14 43.83
N PHE A 172 -11.43 -26.20 43.59
CA PHE A 172 -10.49 -26.94 44.45
C PHE A 172 -10.37 -26.33 45.84
N LEU A 173 -10.30 -25.00 45.95
CA LEU A 173 -10.28 -24.30 47.23
C LEU A 173 -11.55 -24.58 48.04
N LYS A 174 -12.72 -24.53 47.41
CA LYS A 174 -14.00 -24.90 48.04
C LYS A 174 -13.96 -26.34 48.54
N ARG A 175 -13.48 -27.27 47.71
CA ARG A 175 -13.42 -28.70 48.05
C ARG A 175 -12.49 -28.95 49.25
N ILE A 176 -11.33 -28.30 49.29
CA ILE A 176 -10.39 -28.38 50.41
C ILE A 176 -11.01 -27.80 51.69
N ALA A 177 -11.65 -26.62 51.60
CA ALA A 177 -12.26 -25.97 52.74
C ALA A 177 -13.38 -26.82 53.37
N VAL A 178 -14.25 -27.43 52.55
CA VAL A 178 -15.29 -28.34 53.05
C VAL A 178 -14.67 -29.54 53.77
N HIS A 179 -13.59 -30.11 53.24
CA HIS A 179 -12.92 -31.28 53.81
C HIS A 179 -12.11 -30.98 55.09
N LEU A 180 -11.79 -29.71 55.35
CA LEU A 180 -11.12 -29.25 56.57
C LEU A 180 -12.11 -28.82 57.66
N LEU A 181 -13.33 -28.43 57.27
CA LEU A 181 -14.37 -27.93 58.19
C LEU A 181 -15.40 -29.00 58.58
N PHE A 182 -15.48 -30.12 57.85
CA PHE A 182 -16.33 -31.29 58.11
C PHE A 182 -15.52 -32.57 57.99
#